data_AF-A0A3D4FZF6-F1
#
_entry.id   AF-A0A3D4FZF6-F1
#
_cell.length_a   1.000
_cell.length_b   1.000
_cell.length_c   1.000
_cell.angle_alpha   90.00
_cell.angle_beta   90.00
_cell.angle_gamma   90.00
#
_symmetry.space_group_name_H-M   'P 1'
#
loop_
_entity.id
_entity.type
_entity.pdbx_description
1 polymer ?
#
loop_
_entity_poly.entity_id
_entity_poly.type
_entity_poly.pdbx_seq_one_letter_code
_entity_poly.pdbx_strand_id
1 'polypeptide(L)' 'IVGEHEIKARVTDEGAGFDPGGIPDPTSPDHLEKCSGRGLFLMRELMDEVHFNESGNQVTLVIRSDTDDDEAGGEADEA' A
#
# COMPACT_ATOMS: atom_id res chain seq x y z
N ILE A 1 2.84 -12.96 11.19
CA ILE A 1 1.48 -13.50 10.96
C ILE A 1 0.74 -12.43 10.18
N VAL A 2 0.28 -12.76 8.99
CA VAL A 2 -0.57 -11.90 8.16
C VAL A 2 -2.00 -12.22 8.60
N GLY A 3 -2.83 -11.20 8.83
CA GLY A 3 -4.25 -11.42 9.18
C GLY A 3 -4.99 -12.10 8.03
N GLU A 4 -6.12 -12.75 8.33
CA GLU A 4 -6.88 -13.58 7.37
C GLU A 4 -7.30 -12.80 6.10
N HIS A 5 -7.49 -11.48 6.22
CA HIS A 5 -7.83 -10.58 5.12
C HIS A 5 -6.77 -9.49 4.87
N GLU A 6 -5.50 -9.79 5.14
CA GLU A 6 -4.38 -8.87 4.89
C GLU A 6 -3.49 -9.41 3.76
N ILE A 7 -3.08 -8.54 2.84
CA ILE A 7 -1.98 -8.80 1.93
C ILE A 7 -0.81 -7.89 2.30
N LYS A 8 0.35 -8.49 2.53
CA LYS A 8 1.60 -7.79 2.84
C LYS A 8 2.64 -8.08 1.75
N ALA A 9 3.05 -7.04 1.04
CA ALA A 9 4.11 -7.10 0.05
C ALA A 9 5.36 -6.37 0.56
N ARG A 10 6.54 -6.99 0.46
CA ARG A 10 7.82 -6.39 0.84
C ARG A 10 8.76 -6.41 -0.35
N VAL A 11 9.30 -5.25 -0.69
CA VAL A 11 10.26 -5.08 -1.78
C VAL A 11 11.50 -4.41 -1.22
N THR A 12 12.67 -5.02 -1.46
CA THR A 12 13.98 -4.50 -1.05
C THR A 12 14.87 -4.42 -2.28
N ASP A 13 15.54 -3.28 -2.47
CA ASP A 13 16.55 -3.11 -3.50
C ASP A 13 17.98 -3.02 -2.92
N GLU A 14 18.99 -3.03 -3.78
CA GLU A 14 20.41 -2.99 -3.40
C GLU A 14 20.97 -1.56 -3.26
N GLY A 15 20.11 -0.54 -3.33
CA GLY A 15 20.49 0.86 -3.20
C GLY A 15 20.78 1.29 -1.76
N ALA A 16 21.36 2.48 -1.62
CA ALA A 16 21.61 3.11 -0.32
C ALA A 16 20.33 3.58 0.40
N GLY A 17 19.19 3.53 -0.29
CA GLY A 17 17.89 4.02 0.16
C GLY A 17 17.76 5.54 0.15
N PHE A 18 16.67 6.04 0.70
CA PHE A 18 16.30 7.46 0.71
C PHE A 18 15.48 7.80 1.95
N ASP A 19 15.38 9.10 2.29
CA ASP A 19 14.46 9.58 3.33
C ASP A 19 13.04 9.78 2.76
N PRO A 20 12.04 8.97 3.16
CA PRO A 20 10.67 9.11 2.69
C PRO A 20 9.97 10.38 3.23
N GLY A 21 10.46 10.96 4.33
CA GLY A 21 9.92 12.18 4.94
C GLY A 21 10.33 13.46 4.19
N GLY A 22 11.47 13.42 3.49
CA GLY A 22 12.00 14.55 2.72
C GLY A 22 11.49 14.69 1.29
N ILE A 23 10.60 13.80 0.84
CA ILE A 23 10.10 13.81 -0.54
C ILE A 23 9.01 14.89 -0.71
N PRO A 24 9.16 15.81 -1.69
CA PRO A 24 8.18 16.87 -1.90
C PRO A 24 6.80 16.35 -2.33
N ASP A 25 5.75 17.08 -1.96
CA ASP A 25 4.37 16.79 -2.38
C ASP A 25 4.19 16.99 -3.90
N PRO A 26 3.88 15.93 -4.67
CA PRO A 26 3.70 16.03 -6.11
C PRO A 26 2.38 16.68 -6.53
N THR A 27 1.47 16.96 -5.59
CA THR A 27 0.18 17.65 -5.84
C THR A 27 0.28 19.17 -5.66
N SER A 28 1.40 19.66 -5.12
CA SER A 28 1.66 21.10 -5.01
C SER A 28 1.72 21.78 -6.40
N PRO A 29 1.31 23.06 -6.52
CA PRO A 29 1.25 23.77 -7.80
C PRO A 29 2.57 23.71 -8.60
N ASP A 30 3.71 23.84 -7.92
CA ASP A 30 5.05 23.82 -8.51
C ASP A 30 5.43 22.44 -9.11
N HIS A 31 4.68 21.38 -8.77
CA HIS A 31 4.95 20.00 -9.17
C HIS A 31 3.91 19.39 -10.10
N LEU A 32 2.81 20.09 -10.39
CA LEU A 32 1.72 19.57 -11.23
C LEU A 32 2.19 19.16 -12.63
N GLU A 33 3.07 19.94 -13.25
CA GLU A 33 3.58 19.70 -14.61
C GLU A 33 4.71 18.64 -14.66
N LYS A 34 5.27 18.23 -13.51
CA LYS A 34 6.30 17.19 -13.49
C LYS A 34 5.65 15.85 -13.81
N CYS A 35 6.17 15.08 -14.77
CA CYS A 35 5.63 13.77 -15.13
C CYS A 35 6.09 12.62 -14.20
N SER A 36 7.00 12.88 -13.26
CA SER A 36 7.61 11.89 -12.36
C SER A 36 7.38 12.22 -10.88
N GLY A 37 7.86 11.37 -9.96
CA GLY A 37 7.85 11.65 -8.51
C GLY A 37 6.55 11.30 -7.77
N ARG A 38 5.62 10.58 -8.42
CA ARG A 38 4.32 10.24 -7.81
C ARG A 38 4.29 8.91 -7.05
N GLY A 39 5.33 8.08 -7.18
CA GLY A 39 5.31 6.71 -6.62
C GLY A 39 5.00 6.67 -5.13
N LEU A 40 5.72 7.46 -4.32
CA LEU A 40 5.51 7.52 -2.87
C LEU A 40 4.13 8.06 -2.49
N PHE A 41 3.67 9.10 -3.20
CA PHE A 41 2.34 9.64 -3.03
C PHE A 41 1.28 8.56 -3.31
N LEU A 42 1.36 7.88 -4.46
CA LEU A 42 0.43 6.81 -4.81
C LEU A 42 0.44 5.66 -3.82
N MET A 43 1.62 5.25 -3.33
CA MET A 43 1.69 4.20 -2.30
C MET A 43 0.97 4.62 -1.02
N ARG A 44 1.11 5.89 -0.58
CA ARG A 44 0.45 6.42 0.62
C ARG A 44 -1.06 6.58 0.46
N GLU A 45 -1.54 6.92 -0.74
CA GLU A 45 -2.97 7.11 -1.02
C GLU A 45 -3.72 5.79 -1.26
N LEU A 46 -3.03 4.76 -1.78
CA LEU A 46 -3.69 3.52 -2.22
C LEU A 46 -3.59 2.37 -1.21
N MET A 47 -2.63 2.39 -0.30
CA MET A 47 -2.40 1.32 0.67
C MET A 47 -2.88 1.73 2.05
N ASP A 48 -3.31 0.76 2.86
CA ASP A 48 -3.71 1.03 4.26
C ASP A 48 -2.50 1.35 5.13
N GLU A 49 -1.38 0.65 4.90
CA GLU A 49 -0.12 0.95 5.57
C GLU A 49 1.08 0.88 4.63
N VAL A 50 2.02 1.79 4.85
CA VAL A 50 3.30 1.84 4.15
C VAL A 50 4.40 2.02 5.17
N HIS A 51 5.31 1.05 5.24
CA HIS A 51 6.45 1.07 6.16
C HIS A 51 7.76 1.04 5.39
N PHE A 52 8.73 1.86 5.80
CA PHE A 52 10.09 1.84 5.28
C PHE A 52 11.03 1.26 6.34
N ASN A 53 12.09 0.56 5.91
CA ASN A 53 13.18 0.23 6.84
C ASN A 53 14.04 1.46 7.16
N GLU A 54 14.94 1.32 8.12
CA GLU A 54 15.83 2.42 8.55
C GLU A 54 16.68 2.98 7.41
N SER A 55 17.17 2.12 6.51
CA SER A 55 17.98 2.55 5.36
C SER A 55 17.14 3.22 4.26
N GLY A 56 15.83 3.00 4.21
CA GLY A 56 14.94 3.52 3.17
C GLY A 56 15.01 2.81 1.81
N ASN A 57 15.62 1.62 1.74
CA ASN A 57 15.70 0.79 0.51
C ASN A 57 14.76 -0.42 0.53
N GLN A 58 13.92 -0.52 1.56
CA GLN A 58 12.85 -1.52 1.63
C GLN A 58 11.53 -0.82 1.94
N VAL A 59 10.50 -1.15 1.16
CA VAL A 59 9.12 -0.78 1.45
C VAL A 59 8.30 -2.02 1.78
N THR A 60 7.44 -1.91 2.79
CA THR A 60 6.40 -2.89 3.09
C THR A 60 5.04 -2.22 2.87
N LEU A 61 4.26 -2.76 1.95
CA LEU A 61 2.91 -2.31 1.61
C LEU A 61 1.90 -3.28 2.24
N VAL A 62 0.86 -2.74 2.87
CA VAL A 62 -0.22 -3.51 3.47
C VAL A 62 -1.55 -3.03 2.90
N ILE A 63 -2.35 -3.98 2.43
CA ILE A 63 -3.75 -3.76 2.04
C ILE A 63 -4.63 -4.77 2.76
N ARG A 64 -5.79 -4.33 3.23
CA ARG A 64 -6.80 -5.11 3.93
C ARG A 64 -8.04 -5.21 3.06
N SER A 65 -8.64 -6.40 3.03
CA SER A 65 -9.95 -6.60 2.42
C SER A 65 -10.99 -6.70 3.52
N ASP A 66 -12.13 -6.05 3.34
CA ASP A 66 -13.30 -6.20 4.24
C ASP A 66 -14.22 -7.36 3.80
N THR A 67 -13.70 -8.29 2.99
CA THR A 67 -14.49 -9.45 2.56
C THR A 67 -14.59 -10.43 3.73
N ASP A 68 -15.59 -10.22 4.59
CA ASP A 68 -16.22 -11.34 5.27
C ASP A 68 -16.67 -12.31 4.18
N ASP A 69 -16.25 -13.57 4.26
CA ASP A 69 -16.76 -14.60 3.37
C ASP A 69 -18.30 -14.55 3.39
N ASP A 70 -18.91 -14.20 2.26
CA ASP A 70 -20.32 -14.44 1.97
C ASP A 70 -20.56 -15.96 1.85
N GLU A 71 -20.30 -16.71 2.92
CA GLU A 71 -20.84 -18.04 3.16
C GLU A 71 -21.95 -17.95 4.21
N ALA A 72 -23.00 -17.19 3.90
CA ALA A 72 -24.30 -17.46 4.48
C ALA A 72 -24.99 -18.53 3.62
N GLY A 73 -24.75 -19.79 3.98
CA GLY A 73 -25.64 -20.88 3.60
C GLY A 73 -27.08 -20.55 4.01
N GLY A 74 -27.96 -20.50 3.02
CA GLY A 74 -29.41 -20.51 3.18
C GLY A 74 -29.95 -21.65 2.34
N GLU A 75 -30.57 -22.60 3.03
CA GLU A 75 -31.01 -23.90 2.54
C GLU A 75 -31.85 -23.85 1.26
N ALA A 76 -31.76 -24.93 0.49
CA ALA A 76 -32.75 -25.28 -0.50
C ALA A 76 -34.14 -25.32 0.16
N ASP A 77 -35.03 -24.41 -0.22
CA ASP A 77 -36.45 -24.56 0.06
C ASP A 77 -37.02 -25.53 -0.99
N GLU A 78 -37.43 -26.68 -0.48
CA GLU A 78 -38.05 -27.79 -1.17
C GLU A 78 -39.57 -27.54 -1.27
N ALA A 79 -40.09 -27.29 -2.49
CA ALA A 79 -41.46 -27.65 -2.92
C ALA A 79 -41.68 -27.39 -4.43
#